data_AF-A0A378FXF8-F1
#
_entry.id   AF-A0A378FXF8-F1
#
_cell.length_a   1.000
_cell.length_b   1.000
_cell.length_c   1.000
_cell.angle_alpha   90.00
_cell.angle_beta   90.00
_cell.angle_gamma   90.00
#
_symmetry.space_group_name_H-M   'P 1'
#
loop_
_entity.id
_entity.type
_entity.pdbx_description
1 polymer ?
#
loop_
_entity_poly.entity_id
_entity_poly.type
_entity_poly.pdbx_seq_one_letter_code
_entity_poly.pdbx_strand_id
1 'polypeptide(L)'
;MTEHSELRPRLPLIAVPTTAGTGSETTNVTVIIDAVSGRKQVLAHASLMPDVAILDAALTEGVPPHITAMTGIDALTHAVEAYSARHATPFTDSLAMGAIVMIGEALPKAVGCGQDLAARENMLLASCMAGMAFSSAGLGLCHAMAHQPGAALHIPHGLANAMLLPTVMEFNRMVRRARFSQIRPGVNRQENR
;
A
#
# COMPACT_ATOMS: atom_id res chain seq x y z
N MET A 1 -13.93 2.68 -39.60
CA MET A 1 -12.53 2.80 -39.18
C MET A 1 -12.42 2.29 -37.76
N THR A 2 -12.13 1.01 -37.58
CA THR A 2 -11.79 0.42 -36.27
C THR A 2 -10.26 0.39 -36.20
N GLU A 3 -9.65 1.50 -35.82
CA GLU A 3 -8.24 1.48 -35.43
C GLU A 3 -8.16 0.75 -34.08
N HIS A 4 -7.91 -0.55 -34.14
CA HIS A 4 -7.35 -1.27 -33.00
C HIS A 4 -5.93 -0.75 -32.84
N SER A 5 -5.75 0.27 -31.99
CA SER A 5 -4.43 0.69 -31.55
C SER A 5 -3.87 -0.41 -30.65
N GLU A 6 -3.18 -1.39 -31.24
CA GLU A 6 -2.38 -2.35 -30.48
C GLU A 6 -1.23 -1.59 -29.80
N LEU A 7 -1.19 -1.65 -28.47
CA LEU A 7 -0.09 -1.07 -27.70
C LEU A 7 1.20 -1.80 -28.07
N ARG A 8 2.22 -1.05 -28.49
CA ARG A 8 3.54 -1.61 -28.75
C ARG A 8 4.13 -2.21 -27.47
N PRO A 9 4.94 -3.28 -27.57
CA PRO A 9 5.66 -3.81 -26.43
C PRO A 9 6.48 -2.70 -25.74
N ARG A 10 6.40 -2.59 -24.41
CA ARG A 10 7.24 -1.66 -23.65
C ARG A 10 8.67 -2.18 -23.56
N LEU A 11 9.62 -1.28 -23.30
CA LEU A 11 10.97 -1.66 -22.90
C LEU A 11 10.93 -2.37 -21.53
N PRO A 12 11.92 -3.24 -21.23
CA PRO A 12 12.06 -3.82 -19.89
C PRO A 12 12.05 -2.77 -18.78
N LEU A 13 11.35 -3.04 -17.69
CA LEU A 13 11.14 -2.15 -16.56
C LEU A 13 11.61 -2.84 -15.28
N ILE A 14 12.70 -2.34 -14.72
CA ILE A 14 13.23 -2.75 -13.42
C ILE A 14 12.88 -1.64 -12.42
N ALA A 15 12.10 -1.98 -11.40
CA ALA A 15 11.70 -1.06 -10.34
C ALA A 15 12.55 -1.29 -9.09
N VAL A 16 13.12 -0.20 -8.55
CA VAL A 16 13.93 -0.22 -7.33
C VAL A 16 13.31 0.77 -6.34
N PRO A 17 12.35 0.34 -5.50
CA PRO A 17 11.67 1.24 -4.59
C PRO A 17 12.63 1.79 -3.51
N THR A 18 12.55 3.10 -3.28
CA THR A 18 13.32 3.81 -2.24
C THR A 18 12.46 4.19 -1.02
N THR A 19 11.20 3.74 -1.02
CA THR A 19 10.24 3.93 0.07
C THR A 19 9.47 2.62 0.29
N ALA A 20 9.14 2.32 1.55
CA ALA A 20 8.25 1.21 1.89
C ALA A 20 6.82 1.76 2.11
N GLY A 21 5.98 1.73 1.07
CA GLY A 21 4.60 2.19 1.14
C GLY A 21 3.74 1.86 -0.07
N THR A 22 4.10 2.39 -1.24
CA THR A 22 3.20 2.39 -2.40
C THR A 22 3.02 1.01 -3.04
N GLY A 23 4.04 0.14 -2.94
CA GLY A 23 4.06 -1.17 -3.59
C GLY A 23 4.03 -1.10 -5.12
N SER A 24 4.25 0.08 -5.72
CA SER A 24 4.09 0.34 -7.15
C SER A 24 4.96 -0.56 -8.03
N GLU A 25 6.10 -1.01 -7.49
CA GLU A 25 7.00 -2.00 -8.08
C GLU A 25 6.34 -3.36 -8.35
N THR A 26 5.15 -3.61 -7.80
CA THR A 26 4.35 -4.84 -7.97
C THR A 26 2.97 -4.61 -8.57
N THR A 27 2.73 -3.45 -9.20
CA THR A 27 1.40 -3.07 -9.69
C THR A 27 1.39 -2.82 -11.19
N ASN A 28 0.22 -3.05 -11.81
CA ASN A 28 -0.03 -2.73 -13.21
C ASN A 28 -0.74 -1.37 -13.37
N VAL A 29 -0.59 -0.47 -12.40
CA VAL A 29 -1.26 0.83 -12.33
C VAL A 29 -0.22 1.94 -12.37
N THR A 30 -0.48 2.97 -13.17
CA THR A 30 0.27 4.23 -13.13
C THR A 30 -0.68 5.39 -12.92
N VAL A 31 -0.25 6.36 -12.14
CA VAL A 31 -1.01 7.56 -11.84
C VAL A 31 -0.24 8.75 -12.37
N ILE A 32 -0.83 9.45 -13.34
CA ILE A 32 -0.22 10.61 -13.99
C ILE A 32 -1.07 11.84 -13.73
N ILE A 33 -0.44 13.01 -13.61
CA ILE A 33 -1.13 14.29 -13.55
C ILE A 33 -0.93 14.96 -14.90
N ASP A 34 -2.02 15.26 -15.59
CA ASP A 34 -1.96 16.07 -16.80
C ASP A 34 -1.63 17.52 -16.41
N ALA A 35 -0.46 17.99 -16.83
CA ALA A 35 0.04 19.32 -16.50
C ALA A 35 -0.84 20.46 -17.06
N VAL A 36 -1.61 20.22 -18.13
CA VAL A 36 -2.48 21.24 -18.74
C VAL A 36 -3.80 21.33 -18.01
N SER A 37 -4.48 20.20 -17.79
CA SER A 37 -5.79 20.20 -17.13
C SER A 37 -5.72 20.13 -15.60
N GLY A 38 -4.55 19.83 -15.03
CA GLY A 38 -4.39 19.51 -13.60
C GLY A 38 -5.04 18.18 -13.19
N ARG A 39 -5.59 17.42 -14.15
CA ARG A 39 -6.36 16.22 -13.86
C ARG A 39 -5.44 15.04 -13.54
N LYS A 40 -5.63 14.47 -12.34
CA LYS A 40 -5.03 13.20 -11.94
C LYS A 40 -5.75 12.04 -12.64
N GLN A 41 -5.01 11.25 -13.41
CA GLN A 41 -5.52 10.13 -14.20
C GLN A 41 -4.88 8.83 -13.71
N VAL A 42 -5.70 7.80 -13.56
CA VAL A 42 -5.27 6.45 -13.19
C VAL A 42 -5.38 5.58 -14.42
N LEU A 43 -4.26 4.98 -14.84
CA LEU A 43 -4.18 4.09 -15.98
C LEU A 43 -3.82 2.70 -15.46
N ALA A 44 -4.56 1.68 -15.88
CA ALA A 44 -4.32 0.29 -15.53
C ALA A 44 -4.19 -0.54 -16.80
N HIS A 45 -3.06 -1.24 -16.96
CA HIS A 45 -2.81 -2.11 -18.10
C HIS A 45 -1.75 -3.13 -17.77
N ALA A 46 -1.89 -4.39 -18.22
CA ALA A 46 -0.95 -5.47 -17.91
C ALA A 46 0.50 -5.14 -18.28
N SER A 47 0.71 -4.36 -19.36
CA SER A 47 2.04 -3.92 -19.77
C SER A 47 2.71 -2.94 -18.80
N LEU A 48 2.02 -2.40 -17.79
CA LEU A 48 2.60 -1.50 -16.81
C LEU A 48 3.26 -2.23 -15.63
N MET A 49 3.01 -3.53 -15.47
CA MET A 49 3.66 -4.35 -14.44
C MET A 49 5.17 -4.35 -14.67
N PRO A 50 6.01 -4.01 -13.69
CA PRO A 50 7.47 -4.16 -13.80
C PRO A 50 7.89 -5.61 -14.06
N ASP A 51 8.99 -5.81 -14.78
CA ASP A 51 9.54 -7.16 -15.01
C ASP A 51 10.32 -7.67 -13.79
N VAL A 52 10.95 -6.75 -13.06
CA VAL A 52 11.77 -7.03 -11.89
C VAL A 52 11.54 -5.95 -10.84
N ALA A 53 11.36 -6.36 -9.59
CA ALA A 53 11.43 -5.51 -8.42
C ALA A 53 12.68 -5.86 -7.61
N ILE A 54 13.56 -4.88 -7.35
CA ILE A 54 14.76 -5.06 -6.51
C ILE A 54 14.51 -4.35 -5.18
N LEU A 55 14.35 -5.13 -4.10
CA LEU A 55 14.10 -4.61 -2.77
C LEU A 55 15.43 -4.52 -2.01
N ASP A 56 15.98 -3.31 -1.90
CA ASP A 56 17.20 -3.04 -1.15
C ASP A 56 16.91 -2.05 0.00
N ALA A 57 17.00 -2.55 1.23
CA ALA A 57 16.73 -1.77 2.43
C ALA A 57 17.69 -0.57 2.61
N ALA A 58 18.93 -0.67 2.12
CA ALA A 58 19.92 0.41 2.22
C ALA A 58 19.46 1.68 1.48
N LEU A 59 18.67 1.52 0.42
CA LEU A 59 18.10 2.63 -0.34
C LEU A 59 16.98 3.37 0.40
N THR A 60 16.57 2.88 1.57
CA THR A 60 15.48 3.44 2.38
C THR A 60 15.95 4.08 3.68
N GLU A 61 17.23 3.93 4.06
CA GLU A 61 17.78 4.45 5.32
C GLU A 61 17.61 5.96 5.47
N GLY A 62 17.77 6.69 4.36
CA GLY A 62 17.66 8.15 4.30
C GLY A 62 16.22 8.70 4.38
N VAL A 63 15.20 7.84 4.40
CA VAL A 63 13.80 8.29 4.46
C VAL A 63 13.51 8.85 5.85
N PRO A 64 13.07 10.12 5.98
CA PRO A 64 12.80 10.74 7.28
C PRO A 64 11.72 10.00 8.09
N PRO A 65 11.73 10.09 9.44
CA PRO A 65 10.75 9.41 10.28
C PRO A 65 9.28 9.69 9.93
N HIS A 66 8.93 10.94 9.64
CA HIS A 66 7.56 11.31 9.29
C HIS A 66 7.12 10.74 7.93
N ILE A 67 8.01 10.69 6.94
CA ILE A 67 7.74 10.04 5.65
C ILE A 67 7.60 8.54 5.86
N THR A 68 8.50 7.93 6.63
CA THR A 68 8.47 6.50 6.97
C THR A 68 7.15 6.10 7.63
N ALA A 69 6.64 6.93 8.55
CA ALA A 69 5.36 6.72 9.19
C ALA A 69 4.20 6.80 8.16
N MET A 70 4.18 7.83 7.32
CA MET A 70 3.12 8.00 6.32
C MET A 70 3.11 6.87 5.28
N THR A 71 4.27 6.50 4.74
CA THR A 71 4.36 5.42 3.74
C THR A 71 4.07 4.06 4.37
N GLY A 72 4.50 3.83 5.62
CA GLY A 72 4.17 2.59 6.32
C GLY A 72 2.68 2.42 6.60
N ILE A 73 1.98 3.50 6.95
CA ILE A 73 0.51 3.47 7.11
C ILE A 73 -0.20 3.32 5.76
N ASP A 74 0.37 3.84 4.68
CA ASP A 74 -0.10 3.58 3.32
C ASP A 74 -0.08 2.08 3.00
N ALA A 75 1.07 1.42 3.21
CA ALA A 75 1.19 -0.03 3.07
C ALA A 75 0.24 -0.82 3.99
N LEU A 76 0.04 -0.36 5.23
CA LEU A 76 -0.93 -0.98 6.14
C LEU A 76 -2.35 -0.87 5.60
N THR A 77 -2.69 0.30 5.06
CA THR A 77 -4.00 0.56 4.45
C THR A 77 -4.18 -0.34 3.23
N HIS A 78 -3.19 -0.46 2.36
CA HIS A 78 -3.20 -1.39 1.23
C HIS A 78 -3.52 -2.82 1.69
N ALA A 79 -2.82 -3.33 2.71
CA ALA A 79 -3.02 -4.68 3.19
C ALA A 79 -4.41 -4.89 3.82
N VAL A 80 -4.88 -3.96 4.67
CA VAL A 80 -6.20 -4.05 5.30
C VAL A 80 -7.33 -3.97 4.26
N GLU A 81 -7.21 -3.09 3.27
CA GLU A 81 -8.21 -2.96 2.22
C GLU A 81 -8.20 -4.16 1.29
N ALA A 82 -7.02 -4.66 0.88
CA ALA A 82 -6.91 -5.88 0.08
C ALA A 82 -7.54 -7.09 0.80
N TYR A 83 -7.30 -7.23 2.11
CA TYR A 83 -7.88 -8.30 2.92
C TYR A 83 -9.41 -8.20 3.07
N SER A 84 -9.97 -7.00 2.98
CA SER A 84 -11.42 -6.79 3.09
C SER A 84 -12.11 -6.62 1.73
N ALA A 85 -11.35 -6.61 0.64
CA ALA A 85 -11.81 -6.35 -0.71
C ALA A 85 -12.80 -7.40 -1.22
N ARG A 86 -13.58 -7.02 -2.24
CA ARG A 86 -14.57 -7.91 -2.88
C ARG A 86 -13.92 -9.05 -3.67
N HIS A 87 -12.73 -8.84 -4.20
CA HIS A 87 -11.99 -9.82 -5.01
C HIS A 87 -10.87 -10.50 -4.21
N ALA A 88 -10.93 -10.45 -2.88
CA ALA A 88 -9.99 -11.17 -2.02
C ALA A 88 -10.05 -12.69 -2.27
N THR A 89 -8.88 -13.29 -2.36
CA THR A 89 -8.66 -14.73 -2.53
C THR A 89 -7.77 -15.25 -1.41
N PRO A 90 -7.67 -16.58 -1.20
CA PRO A 90 -6.73 -17.13 -0.22
C PRO A 90 -5.28 -16.67 -0.42
N PHE A 91 -4.83 -16.47 -1.66
CA PHE A 91 -3.48 -15.96 -1.95
C PHE A 91 -3.29 -14.51 -1.51
N THR A 92 -4.23 -13.64 -1.88
CA THR A 92 -4.16 -12.22 -1.46
C THR A 92 -4.36 -12.07 0.04
N ASP A 93 -5.15 -12.95 0.66
CA ASP A 93 -5.35 -12.99 2.11
C ASP A 93 -4.06 -13.33 2.85
N SER A 94 -3.31 -14.34 2.38
CA SER A 94 -2.01 -14.69 2.97
C SER A 94 -1.00 -13.55 2.88
N LEU A 95 -0.92 -12.89 1.72
CA LEU A 95 -0.04 -11.74 1.51
C LEU A 95 -0.45 -10.56 2.38
N ALA A 96 -1.73 -10.20 2.40
CA ALA A 96 -2.25 -9.09 3.17
C ALA A 96 -2.08 -9.31 4.68
N MET A 97 -2.40 -10.50 5.20
CA MET A 97 -2.23 -10.79 6.63
C MET A 97 -0.76 -10.83 7.04
N GLY A 98 0.11 -11.38 6.19
CA GLY A 98 1.56 -11.33 6.43
C GLY A 98 2.08 -9.89 6.48
N ALA A 99 1.66 -9.05 5.52
CA ALA A 99 2.01 -7.64 5.50
C ALA A 99 1.51 -6.88 6.73
N ILE A 100 0.26 -7.10 7.17
CA ILE A 100 -0.30 -6.46 8.38
C ILE A 100 0.56 -6.76 9.62
N VAL A 101 0.94 -8.03 9.81
CA VAL A 101 1.76 -8.44 10.95
C VAL A 101 3.15 -7.82 10.88
N MET A 102 3.83 -7.94 9.74
CA MET A 102 5.17 -7.40 9.56
C MET A 102 5.21 -5.88 9.73
N ILE A 103 4.22 -5.15 9.20
CA ILE A 103 4.13 -3.69 9.36
C ILE A 103 3.90 -3.32 10.82
N GLY A 104 3.01 -4.03 11.53
CA GLY A 104 2.74 -3.77 12.95
C GLY A 104 4.00 -3.90 13.82
N GLU A 105 4.91 -4.80 13.48
CA GLU A 105 6.16 -5.05 14.21
C GLU A 105 7.32 -4.14 13.75
N ALA A 106 7.43 -3.88 12.45
CA ALA A 106 8.58 -3.19 11.86
C ALA A 106 8.39 -1.67 11.81
N LEU A 107 7.17 -1.17 11.57
CA LEU A 107 6.94 0.26 11.36
C LEU A 107 7.36 1.12 12.57
N PRO A 108 7.00 0.79 13.82
CA PRO A 108 7.42 1.59 14.97
C PRO A 108 8.95 1.64 15.12
N LYS A 109 9.64 0.54 14.80
CA LYS A 109 11.12 0.45 14.84
C LYS A 109 11.74 1.30 13.73
N ALA A 110 11.27 1.18 12.49
CA ALA A 110 11.78 1.94 11.36
C ALA A 110 11.54 3.46 11.51
N VAL A 111 10.45 3.86 12.17
CA VAL A 111 10.18 5.28 12.49
C VAL A 111 11.08 5.77 13.63
N GLY A 112 11.26 4.97 14.70
CA GLY A 112 12.06 5.34 15.87
C GLY A 112 13.57 5.28 15.63
N CYS A 113 14.03 4.38 14.76
CA CYS A 113 15.43 4.16 14.40
C CYS A 113 15.54 3.88 12.90
N GLY A 114 15.74 4.93 12.10
CA GLY A 114 15.77 4.84 10.63
C GLY A 114 16.96 4.05 10.05
N GLN A 115 17.99 3.79 10.87
CA GLN A 115 19.19 3.01 10.52
C GLN A 115 19.04 1.51 10.86
N ASP A 116 17.91 1.10 11.44
CA ASP A 116 17.62 -0.32 11.67
C ASP A 116 17.29 -0.99 10.32
N LEU A 117 18.32 -1.50 9.64
CA LEU A 117 18.20 -2.16 8.34
C LEU A 117 17.23 -3.35 8.37
N ALA A 118 17.13 -4.08 9.48
CA ALA A 118 16.20 -5.20 9.61
C ALA A 118 14.74 -4.69 9.67
N ALA A 119 14.48 -3.59 10.37
CA ALA A 119 13.17 -2.95 10.36
C ALA A 119 12.83 -2.36 8.98
N ARG A 120 13.81 -1.74 8.30
CA ARG A 120 13.65 -1.23 6.93
C ARG A 120 13.35 -2.33 5.92
N GLU A 121 14.09 -3.44 5.97
CA GLU A 121 13.90 -4.61 5.12
C GLU A 121 12.51 -5.22 5.34
N ASN A 122 12.11 -5.43 6.59
CA ASN A 122 10.78 -5.94 6.90
C ASN A 122 9.66 -5.01 6.41
N MET A 123 9.83 -3.69 6.53
CA MET A 123 8.89 -2.73 5.96
C MET A 123 8.82 -2.81 4.44
N LEU A 124 9.96 -2.95 3.75
CA LEU A 124 10.04 -3.02 2.30
C LEU A 124 9.39 -4.31 1.76
N LEU A 125 9.68 -5.44 2.39
CA LEU A 125 9.04 -6.73 2.10
C LEU A 125 7.53 -6.67 2.34
N ALA A 126 7.10 -6.10 3.48
CA ALA A 126 5.69 -6.00 3.79
C ALA A 126 4.93 -5.05 2.85
N SER A 127 5.55 -3.94 2.44
CA SER A 127 5.03 -3.05 1.40
C SER A 127 4.85 -3.78 0.07
N CYS A 128 5.84 -4.57 -0.35
CA CYS A 128 5.77 -5.38 -1.55
C CYS A 128 4.63 -6.43 -1.46
N MET A 129 4.52 -7.15 -0.34
CA MET A 129 3.44 -8.11 -0.10
C MET A 129 2.05 -7.44 -0.16
N ALA A 130 1.91 -6.26 0.47
CA ALA A 130 0.69 -5.47 0.39
C ALA A 130 0.39 -5.06 -1.06
N GLY A 131 1.41 -4.64 -1.81
CA GLY A 131 1.38 -4.33 -3.25
C GLY A 131 0.80 -5.47 -4.08
N MET A 132 1.37 -6.66 -3.95
CA MET A 132 0.91 -7.88 -4.62
C MET A 132 -0.55 -8.21 -4.25
N ALA A 133 -0.90 -8.05 -2.97
CA ALA A 133 -2.26 -8.31 -2.49
C ALA A 133 -3.28 -7.36 -3.12
N PHE A 134 -3.05 -6.04 -3.05
CA PHE A 134 -4.02 -5.07 -3.55
C PHE A 134 -4.05 -5.01 -5.08
N SER A 135 -2.92 -5.27 -5.76
CA SER A 135 -2.89 -5.31 -7.23
C SER A 135 -3.82 -6.40 -7.80
N SER A 136 -4.13 -7.43 -7.00
CA SER A 136 -5.02 -8.52 -7.40
C SER A 136 -6.42 -8.40 -6.78
N ALA A 137 -6.52 -8.04 -5.49
CA ALA A 137 -7.79 -7.98 -4.77
C ALA A 137 -8.54 -6.64 -4.95
N GLY A 138 -7.83 -5.58 -5.34
CA GLY A 138 -8.30 -4.21 -5.33
C GLY A 138 -8.20 -3.54 -3.94
N LEU A 139 -8.60 -2.28 -3.90
CA LEU A 139 -8.66 -1.44 -2.69
C LEU A 139 -10.10 -1.08 -2.34
N GLY A 140 -10.28 -0.25 -1.30
CA GLY A 140 -11.59 0.04 -0.74
C GLY A 140 -11.88 1.53 -0.55
N LEU A 141 -12.75 1.80 0.43
CA LEU A 141 -13.28 3.13 0.71
C LEU A 141 -12.22 4.11 1.23
N CYS A 142 -11.19 3.63 1.93
CA CYS A 142 -10.12 4.47 2.46
C CYS A 142 -9.39 5.17 1.31
N HIS A 143 -8.89 4.41 0.33
CA HIS A 143 -8.24 4.99 -0.85
C HIS A 143 -9.18 5.85 -1.68
N ALA A 144 -10.43 5.42 -1.87
CA ALA A 144 -11.43 6.19 -2.61
C ALA A 144 -11.66 7.59 -1.99
N MET A 145 -11.68 7.67 -0.66
CA MET A 145 -11.83 8.93 0.07
C MET A 145 -10.52 9.72 0.14
N ALA A 146 -9.37 9.07 0.35
CA ALA A 146 -8.07 9.72 0.54
C ALA A 146 -7.57 10.48 -0.70
N HIS A 147 -8.09 10.20 -1.89
CA HIS A 147 -7.78 10.98 -3.09
C HIS A 147 -8.29 12.42 -3.05
N GLN A 148 -9.40 12.70 -2.35
CA GLN A 148 -10.01 14.04 -2.34
C GLN A 148 -9.24 15.05 -1.46
N PRO A 149 -8.84 14.72 -0.21
CA PRO A 149 -8.06 15.63 0.63
C PRO A 149 -6.71 15.99 0.01
N GLY A 150 -6.06 15.07 -0.70
CA GLY A 150 -4.80 15.37 -1.38
C GLY A 150 -4.96 16.37 -2.53
N ALA A 151 -6.08 16.31 -3.26
CA ALA A 151 -6.37 17.24 -4.35
C ALA A 151 -6.82 18.63 -3.85
N ALA A 152 -7.66 18.67 -2.80
CA ALA A 152 -8.27 19.92 -2.33
C ALA A 152 -7.42 20.66 -1.27
N LEU A 153 -6.68 19.93 -0.43
CA LEU A 153 -6.01 20.46 0.76
C LEU A 153 -4.50 20.18 0.78
N HIS A 154 -3.95 19.58 -0.28
CA HIS A 154 -2.53 19.19 -0.37
C HIS A 154 -2.06 18.28 0.78
N ILE A 155 -2.97 17.50 1.36
CA ILE A 155 -2.64 16.52 2.40
C ILE A 155 -1.89 15.33 1.76
N PRO A 156 -0.71 14.94 2.26
CA PRO A 156 0.02 13.78 1.77
C PRO A 156 -0.83 12.50 1.80
N HIS A 157 -0.70 11.63 0.79
CA HIS A 157 -1.58 10.47 0.61
C HIS A 157 -1.61 9.53 1.82
N GLY A 158 -0.44 9.12 2.33
CA GLY A 158 -0.35 8.26 3.51
C GLY A 158 -0.95 8.88 4.77
N LEU A 159 -0.90 10.21 4.92
CA LEU A 159 -1.55 10.91 6.03
C LEU A 159 -3.07 10.91 5.89
N ALA A 160 -3.59 11.14 4.68
CA ALA A 160 -5.04 11.03 4.42
C ALA A 160 -5.55 9.60 4.70
N ASN A 161 -4.82 8.58 4.26
CA ASN A 161 -5.12 7.18 4.58
C ASN A 161 -5.08 6.94 6.10
N ALA A 162 -4.06 7.44 6.80
CA ALA A 162 -3.93 7.31 8.26
C ALA A 162 -5.13 7.91 9.02
N MET A 163 -5.62 9.08 8.59
CA MET A 163 -6.76 9.74 9.22
C MET A 163 -8.08 8.97 9.02
N LEU A 164 -8.23 8.31 7.87
CA LEU A 164 -9.49 7.68 7.45
C LEU A 164 -9.59 6.20 7.85
N LEU A 165 -8.45 5.50 7.90
CA LEU A 165 -8.41 4.05 8.07
C LEU A 165 -9.20 3.55 9.29
N PRO A 166 -9.05 4.12 10.51
CA PRO A 166 -9.81 3.63 11.68
C PRO A 166 -11.32 3.71 11.48
N THR A 167 -11.81 4.82 10.92
CA THR A 167 -13.24 5.04 10.66
C THR A 167 -13.77 4.11 9.57
N VAL A 168 -13.00 3.91 8.49
CA VAL A 168 -13.37 3.00 7.40
C VAL A 168 -13.38 1.55 7.86
N MET A 169 -12.42 1.14 8.71
CA MET A 169 -12.41 -0.19 9.30
C MET A 169 -13.66 -0.45 10.14
N GLU A 170 -14.06 0.52 10.98
CA GLU A 170 -15.27 0.39 11.79
C GLU A 170 -16.54 0.32 10.93
N PHE A 171 -16.61 1.14 9.88
CA PHE A 171 -17.71 1.09 8.92
C PHE A 171 -17.79 -0.29 8.23
N ASN A 172 -16.67 -0.79 7.71
CA ASN A 172 -16.62 -2.08 7.01
C ASN A 172 -16.83 -3.28 7.96
N ARG A 173 -16.54 -3.13 9.26
CA ARG A 173 -16.75 -4.17 10.28
C ARG A 173 -18.23 -4.60 10.37
N MET A 174 -19.17 -3.70 10.05
CA MET A 174 -20.60 -4.00 10.02
C MET A 174 -20.95 -5.13 9.03
N VAL A 175 -20.19 -5.27 7.94
CA VAL A 175 -20.45 -6.24 6.86
C VAL A 175 -19.33 -7.28 6.69
N ARG A 176 -18.15 -7.05 7.29
CA ARG A 176 -16.96 -7.93 7.19
C ARG A 176 -16.41 -8.36 8.57
N ARG A 177 -17.26 -8.42 9.60
CA ARG A 177 -16.88 -8.71 11.00
C ARG A 177 -15.90 -9.88 11.16
N ALA A 178 -16.15 -11.01 10.51
CA ALA A 178 -15.33 -12.21 10.63
C ALA A 178 -13.88 -12.01 10.13
N ARG A 179 -13.70 -11.23 9.06
CA ARG A 179 -12.35 -10.87 8.56
C ARG A 179 -11.68 -9.91 9.52
N PHE A 180 -12.35 -8.83 9.91
CA PHE A 180 -11.76 -7.86 10.84
C PHE A 180 -11.40 -8.45 12.21
N SER A 181 -12.08 -9.50 12.68
CA SER A 181 -11.67 -10.21 13.91
C SER A 181 -10.36 -11.00 13.78
N GLN A 182 -9.91 -11.31 12.57
CA GLN A 182 -8.62 -11.97 12.33
C GLN A 182 -7.45 -11.00 12.31
N ILE A 183 -7.70 -9.71 12.06
CA ILE A 183 -6.69 -8.66 12.17
C ILE A 183 -6.37 -8.51 13.66
N ARG A 184 -5.27 -9.14 14.09
CA ARG A 184 -4.83 -9.07 15.48
C ARG A 184 -4.35 -7.65 15.78
N PRO A 185 -4.82 -7.01 16.86
CA PRO A 185 -4.14 -5.83 17.36
C PRO A 185 -2.72 -6.25 17.78
N GLY A 186 -1.70 -5.63 17.20
CA GLY A 186 -0.28 -5.84 17.54
C GLY A 186 0.11 -5.34 18.94
N VAL A 187 -0.83 -5.32 19.88
CA VAL A 187 -0.61 -4.99 21.28
C VAL A 187 -0.93 -6.25 22.06
N ASN A 188 0.07 -6.75 22.77
CA ASN A 188 -0.13 -7.61 23.93
C ASN A 188 -1.23 -7.00 24.82
N ARG A 189 -2.49 -7.39 24.60
CA ARG A 189 -3.47 -7.35 25.67
C ARG A 189 -3.01 -8.42 26.63
N GLN A 190 -2.11 -8.05 27.54
CA GLN A 190 -2.15 -8.67 28.85
C GLN A 190 -3.57 -8.45 29.34
N GLU A 191 -4.36 -9.50 29.27
CA GLU A 191 -5.65 -9.57 29.94
C GLU A 191 -5.36 -9.41 31.43
N ASN A 192 -5.42 -8.17 31.93
CA ASN A 192 -5.57 -7.94 33.35
C ASN A 192 -6.97 -8.43 33.72
N ARG A 193 -7.03 -9.69 34.16
CA ARG A 193 -7.98 -10.18 35.14
C ARG A 193 -7.34 -10.15 36.51
#